data_AF-A0A2E3U3L8-F1
#
_entry.id   AF-A0A2E3U3L8-F1
#
_cell.length_a   1.000
_cell.length_b   1.000
_cell.length_c   1.000
_cell.angle_alpha   90.00
_cell.angle_beta   90.00
_cell.angle_gamma   90.00
#
_symmetry.space_group_name_H-M   'P 1'
#
loop_
_entity.id
_entity.type
_entity.pdbx_description
1 polymer ?
#
loop_
_entity_poly.entity_id
_entity_poly.type
_entity_poly.pdbx_seq_one_letter_code
_entity_poly.pdbx_strand_id
1 'polypeptide(L)'
;MMLPIVRFSLRVSLMLLFCGTLAHAAQDQQSQDPRPPAADAPAASRYNVETGLEAFQAEDYDTALSVFTEGAMLGHAIAQYNLALMYHQGIGTEQDFERAMQLYALSAQQGIVRAQFSLGVMYDQGQGVEQDYREAYYWYEQAASAGDADAQYAVGTMNFYGQGRAENFPEAMRWYQESARQGHRDAQYNLGVLLISGLVGEPNPTAALTWFTLAADNGSADAQYNAALMYATGQGVARDAAKARDYFAQAAEQGLRDAQTRLGILYATSDPSGVARDYEQARYWFNRAAHRGDATAQYFLARIFADGLGVEQNPAIAHMWYELAYRFGYEHAVSSLERLSAEMDEETILQSRLMAARWMRAYAEQNPDSVRITRMPEE
;
A
#
# COMPACT_ATOMS: atom_id res chain seq x y z
N MET A 1 4.61 9.80 -28.96
CA MET A 1 5.39 8.69 -28.37
C MET A 1 4.74 8.38 -27.03
N MET A 2 3.80 7.43 -27.00
CA MET A 2 3.13 7.00 -25.76
C MET A 2 4.19 6.36 -24.86
N LEU A 3 4.48 6.98 -23.72
CA LEU A 3 5.29 6.33 -22.68
C LEU A 3 4.53 5.10 -22.17
N PRO A 4 5.22 4.00 -21.85
CA PRO A 4 4.57 2.83 -21.29
C PRO A 4 3.96 3.21 -19.95
N ILE A 5 2.63 3.11 -19.85
CA ILE A 5 1.93 2.96 -18.59
C ILE A 5 2.62 1.78 -17.90
N VAL A 6 3.36 2.06 -16.83
CA VAL A 6 3.94 1.02 -15.99
C VAL A 6 2.74 0.22 -15.49
N ARG A 7 2.50 -0.95 -16.09
CA ARG A 7 1.65 -1.99 -15.52
C ARG A 7 2.36 -2.43 -14.24
N PHE A 8 2.16 -1.69 -13.17
CA PHE A 8 2.40 -2.21 -11.84
C PHE A 8 1.53 -3.46 -11.76
N SER A 9 2.16 -4.61 -11.54
CA SER A 9 1.46 -5.72 -10.92
C SER A 9 0.95 -5.17 -9.59
N LEU A 10 -0.31 -4.77 -9.54
CA LEU A 10 -1.04 -4.68 -8.29
C LEU A 10 -1.15 -6.11 -7.75
N ARG A 11 -0.06 -6.60 -7.16
CA ARG A 11 -0.16 -7.65 -6.16
C ARG A 11 -0.75 -6.96 -4.94
N VAL A 12 -2.08 -6.96 -4.86
CA VAL A 12 -2.77 -6.79 -3.59
C VAL A 12 -2.43 -8.04 -2.79
N SER A 13 -1.29 -8.02 -2.12
CA SER A 13 -1.14 -8.81 -0.91
C SER A 13 -2.13 -8.18 0.07
N LEU A 14 -3.28 -8.82 0.24
CA LEU A 14 -4.19 -8.62 1.35
C LEU A 14 -3.45 -9.07 2.63
N MET A 15 -2.40 -8.34 3.01
CA MET A 15 -1.45 -8.74 4.05
C MET A 15 -1.36 -7.61 5.07
N LEU A 16 -2.17 -7.78 6.13
CA LEU A 16 -1.97 -7.33 7.50
C LEU A 16 -1.61 -5.84 7.69
N LEU A 17 -2.63 -5.01 7.95
CA LEU A 17 -2.51 -3.80 8.77
C LEU A 17 -3.85 -3.47 9.45
N PHE A 18 -4.35 -4.37 10.30
CA PHE A 18 -5.33 -4.02 11.34
C PHE A 18 -4.93 -4.67 12.67
N CYS A 19 -3.79 -4.24 13.18
CA CYS A 19 -3.39 -4.42 14.58
C CYS A 19 -2.92 -3.05 15.06
N GLY A 20 -3.82 -2.25 15.65
CA GLY A 20 -3.42 -1.01 16.32
C GLY A 20 -4.46 0.09 16.50
N THR A 21 -5.56 0.12 15.73
CA THR A 21 -6.49 1.27 15.74
C THR A 21 -7.92 0.96 16.21
N LEU A 22 -8.29 -0.31 16.35
CA LEU A 22 -9.66 -0.69 16.73
C LEU A 22 -10.06 -0.30 18.15
N ALA A 23 -9.09 -0.13 19.07
CA ALA A 23 -9.36 0.36 20.41
C ALA A 23 -9.77 1.85 20.43
N HIS A 24 -9.32 2.66 19.46
CA HIS A 24 -9.71 4.08 19.35
C HIS A 24 -10.98 4.27 18.49
N ALA A 25 -11.18 3.43 17.47
CA ALA A 25 -12.37 3.51 16.59
C ALA A 25 -13.68 3.07 17.26
N ALA A 26 -13.63 2.45 18.45
CA ALA A 26 -14.82 2.15 19.25
C ALA A 26 -15.52 3.43 19.78
N GLN A 27 -14.80 4.56 19.91
CA GLN A 27 -15.33 5.79 20.52
C GLN A 27 -16.09 6.70 19.55
N ASP A 28 -15.66 6.85 18.28
CA ASP A 28 -16.21 7.91 17.41
C ASP A 28 -17.54 7.56 16.70
N GLN A 29 -17.86 6.27 16.53
CA GLN A 29 -19.05 5.83 15.78
C GLN A 29 -20.23 5.33 16.63
N GLN A 30 -20.06 5.13 17.95
CA GLN A 30 -21.17 4.78 18.86
C GLN A 30 -22.32 5.81 18.87
N SER A 31 -22.09 7.00 18.32
CA SER A 31 -23.09 8.05 18.18
C SER A 31 -24.07 7.88 17.00
N GLN A 32 -23.83 6.91 16.10
CA GLN A 32 -24.60 6.77 14.85
C GLN A 32 -25.46 5.50 14.74
N ASP A 33 -25.31 4.52 15.64
CA ASP A 33 -26.16 3.33 15.63
C ASP A 33 -27.56 3.62 16.23
N PRO A 34 -28.65 3.34 15.52
CA PRO A 34 -30.00 3.59 16.03
C PRO A 34 -30.30 2.67 17.22
N ARG A 35 -30.73 3.25 18.35
CA ARG A 35 -31.26 2.48 19.48
C ARG A 35 -32.47 1.66 19.02
N PRO A 36 -32.52 0.34 19.25
CA PRO A 36 -33.71 -0.44 18.92
C PRO A 36 -34.89 -0.04 19.82
N PRO A 37 -36.14 -0.08 19.31
CA PRO A 37 -37.32 0.24 20.11
C PRO A 37 -37.54 -0.80 21.20
N ALA A 38 -37.82 -0.33 22.42
CA ALA A 38 -38.05 -1.17 23.59
C ALA A 38 -39.34 -2.00 23.42
N ALA A 39 -39.20 -3.33 23.45
CA ALA A 39 -40.30 -4.26 23.63
C ALA A 39 -40.37 -4.66 25.11
N ASP A 40 -41.54 -4.49 25.72
CA ASP A 40 -41.82 -4.80 27.13
C ASP A 40 -41.65 -6.30 27.42
N ALA A 41 -40.68 -6.64 28.28
CA ALA A 41 -40.52 -7.97 28.89
C ALA A 41 -40.14 -7.85 30.38
N PRO A 42 -40.62 -8.75 31.26
CA PRO A 42 -40.56 -8.58 32.71
C PRO A 42 -39.17 -8.91 33.29
N ALA A 43 -38.91 -8.35 34.48
CA ALA A 43 -37.62 -8.25 35.17
C ALA A 43 -36.85 -9.58 35.36
N ALA A 44 -36.07 -9.97 34.35
CA ALA A 44 -34.86 -10.78 34.51
C ALA A 44 -33.69 -9.85 34.93
N SER A 45 -32.63 -10.40 35.54
CA SER A 45 -31.35 -9.71 35.69
C SER A 45 -31.08 -8.92 34.43
N ARG A 46 -31.06 -7.58 34.51
CA ARG A 46 -30.97 -6.73 33.32
C ARG A 46 -29.59 -6.93 32.73
N TYR A 47 -29.50 -7.86 31.78
CA TYR A 47 -28.33 -7.99 30.91
C TYR A 47 -27.92 -6.59 30.46
N ASN A 48 -26.66 -6.23 30.71
CA ASN A 48 -26.09 -4.95 30.34
C ASN A 48 -24.86 -5.16 29.47
N VAL A 49 -24.97 -4.85 28.19
CA VAL A 49 -23.85 -4.96 27.24
C VAL A 49 -22.70 -4.01 27.60
N GLU A 50 -22.98 -2.87 28.25
CA GLU A 50 -21.97 -1.89 28.64
C GLU A 50 -20.94 -2.51 29.59
N THR A 51 -21.38 -3.35 30.53
CA THR A 51 -20.47 -4.07 31.44
C THR A 51 -19.46 -4.94 30.68
N GLY A 52 -19.91 -5.60 29.61
CA GLY A 52 -19.03 -6.41 28.76
C GLY A 52 -18.06 -5.56 27.95
N LEU A 53 -18.53 -4.42 27.42
CA LEU A 53 -17.70 -3.48 26.67
C LEU A 53 -16.62 -2.83 27.56
N GLU A 54 -16.98 -2.41 28.77
CA GLU A 54 -16.05 -1.85 29.76
C GLU A 54 -15.01 -2.89 30.19
N ALA A 55 -15.44 -4.12 30.46
CA ALA A 55 -14.53 -5.22 30.78
C ALA A 55 -13.56 -5.51 29.63
N PHE A 56 -14.04 -5.54 28.39
CA PHE A 56 -13.21 -5.74 27.20
C PHE A 56 -12.15 -4.63 27.05
N GLN A 57 -12.54 -3.37 27.27
CA GLN A 57 -11.61 -2.22 27.25
C GLN A 57 -10.59 -2.25 28.39
N ALA A 58 -10.98 -2.78 29.55
CA ALA A 58 -10.12 -2.97 30.70
C ALA A 58 -9.23 -4.23 30.60
N GLU A 59 -9.27 -4.94 29.47
CA GLU A 59 -8.60 -6.23 29.25
C GLU A 59 -9.03 -7.34 30.23
N ASP A 60 -10.17 -7.18 30.90
CA ASP A 60 -10.83 -8.22 31.69
C ASP A 60 -11.66 -9.10 30.75
N TYR A 61 -10.95 -9.94 30.01
CA TYR A 61 -11.56 -10.74 28.96
C TYR A 61 -12.44 -11.88 29.50
N ASP A 62 -12.22 -12.35 30.72
CA ASP A 62 -13.08 -13.36 31.35
C ASP A 62 -14.48 -12.79 31.61
N THR A 63 -14.56 -11.59 32.20
CA THR A 63 -15.83 -10.89 32.40
C THR A 63 -16.48 -10.52 31.07
N ALA A 64 -15.71 -9.99 30.11
CA ALA A 64 -16.21 -9.65 28.78
C ALA A 64 -16.80 -10.87 28.06
N LEU A 65 -16.09 -12.00 28.06
CA LEU A 65 -16.53 -13.24 27.44
C LEU A 65 -17.83 -13.73 28.08
N SER A 66 -17.91 -13.73 29.41
CA SER A 66 -19.12 -14.13 30.13
C SER A 66 -20.32 -13.27 29.77
N VAL A 67 -20.17 -11.94 29.80
CA VAL A 67 -21.26 -10.99 29.51
C VAL A 67 -21.67 -11.11 28.05
N PHE A 68 -20.74 -11.11 27.10
CA PHE A 68 -21.10 -11.22 25.68
C PHE A 68 -21.71 -12.58 25.34
N THR A 69 -21.31 -13.66 26.02
CA THR A 69 -21.96 -14.97 25.88
C THR A 69 -23.41 -14.93 26.35
N GLU A 70 -23.68 -14.37 27.52
CA GLU A 70 -25.05 -14.18 28.03
C GLU A 70 -25.88 -13.34 27.05
N GLY A 71 -25.35 -12.19 26.61
CA GLY A 71 -26.01 -11.31 25.66
C GLY A 71 -26.29 -11.96 24.31
N ALA A 72 -25.33 -12.73 23.79
CA ALA A 72 -25.47 -13.43 22.52
C ALA A 72 -26.57 -14.49 22.58
N MET A 73 -26.67 -15.22 23.69
CA MET A 73 -27.77 -16.18 23.95
C MET A 73 -29.13 -15.49 24.02
N LEU A 74 -29.18 -14.25 24.52
CA LEU A 74 -30.39 -13.41 24.53
C LEU A 74 -30.69 -12.77 23.17
N GLY A 75 -29.87 -13.00 22.14
CA GLY A 75 -30.06 -12.45 20.80
C GLY A 75 -29.54 -11.02 20.62
N HIS A 76 -28.82 -10.45 21.60
CA HIS A 76 -28.39 -9.06 21.55
C HIS A 76 -27.29 -8.84 20.49
N ALA A 77 -27.59 -8.10 19.43
CA ALA A 77 -26.72 -7.94 18.26
C ALA A 77 -25.28 -7.49 18.60
N ILE A 78 -25.12 -6.46 19.43
CA ILE A 78 -23.78 -5.97 19.85
C ILE A 78 -23.02 -7.05 20.63
N ALA A 79 -23.71 -7.88 21.40
CA ALA A 79 -23.07 -8.95 22.16
C ALA A 79 -22.59 -10.06 21.23
N GLN A 80 -23.41 -10.42 20.25
CA GLN A 80 -23.05 -11.37 19.20
C GLN A 80 -21.83 -10.88 18.41
N TYR A 81 -21.80 -9.61 18.01
CA TYR A 81 -20.63 -9.01 17.34
C TYR A 81 -19.35 -9.08 18.18
N ASN A 82 -19.40 -8.65 19.45
CA ASN A 82 -18.21 -8.64 20.30
C ASN A 82 -17.75 -10.05 20.67
N LEU A 83 -18.68 -10.98 20.90
CA LEU A 83 -18.34 -12.39 21.09
C LEU A 83 -17.70 -12.99 19.84
N ALA A 84 -18.24 -12.67 18.66
CA ALA A 84 -17.65 -13.08 17.38
C ALA A 84 -16.22 -12.54 17.23
N LEU A 85 -15.98 -11.27 17.59
CA LEU A 85 -14.66 -10.66 17.58
C LEU A 85 -13.67 -11.37 18.50
N MET A 86 -14.10 -11.73 19.71
CA MET A 86 -13.28 -12.49 20.65
C MET A 86 -12.85 -13.85 20.06
N TYR A 87 -13.78 -14.59 19.46
CA TYR A 87 -13.46 -15.86 18.78
C TYR A 87 -12.63 -15.65 17.51
N HIS A 88 -12.88 -14.61 16.72
CA HIS A 88 -12.15 -14.32 15.49
C HIS A 88 -10.68 -14.02 15.77
N GLN A 89 -10.40 -13.28 16.84
CA GLN A 89 -9.05 -12.83 17.21
C GLN A 89 -8.37 -13.72 18.27
N GLY A 90 -9.10 -14.64 18.89
CA GLY A 90 -8.60 -15.44 20.01
C GLY A 90 -8.32 -14.61 21.27
N ILE A 91 -9.14 -13.58 21.52
CA ILE A 91 -8.99 -12.69 22.68
C ILE A 91 -9.81 -13.25 23.84
N GLY A 92 -9.16 -13.62 24.94
CA GLY A 92 -9.82 -14.21 26.12
C GLY A 92 -10.41 -15.62 25.92
N THR A 93 -10.25 -16.18 24.72
CA THR A 93 -10.73 -17.52 24.33
C THR A 93 -9.83 -18.06 23.23
N GLU A 94 -9.90 -19.37 22.94
CA GLU A 94 -9.25 -19.94 21.76
C GLU A 94 -9.88 -19.36 20.48
N GLN A 95 -9.04 -19.13 19.46
CA GLN A 95 -9.50 -18.67 18.15
C GLN A 95 -10.39 -19.73 17.50
N ASP A 96 -11.58 -19.32 17.08
CA ASP A 96 -12.58 -20.19 16.46
C ASP A 96 -13.33 -19.42 15.36
N PHE A 97 -12.88 -19.61 14.12
CA PHE A 97 -13.47 -18.91 12.98
C PHE A 97 -14.90 -19.37 12.67
N GLU A 98 -15.25 -20.63 12.93
CA GLU A 98 -16.61 -21.13 12.65
C GLU A 98 -17.62 -20.49 13.60
N ARG A 99 -17.30 -20.39 14.90
CA ARG A 99 -18.15 -19.69 15.87
C ARG A 99 -18.22 -18.20 15.58
N ALA A 100 -17.08 -17.58 15.25
CA ALA A 100 -17.05 -16.17 14.88
C ALA A 100 -17.98 -15.89 13.69
N MET A 101 -17.90 -16.71 12.65
CA MET A 101 -18.73 -16.57 11.45
C MET A 101 -20.23 -16.66 11.79
N GLN A 102 -20.65 -17.65 12.59
CA GLN A 102 -22.05 -17.81 12.98
C GLN A 102 -22.57 -16.61 13.77
N LEU A 103 -21.78 -16.11 14.71
CA LEU A 103 -22.15 -14.97 15.55
C LEU A 103 -22.13 -13.65 14.76
N TYR A 104 -21.17 -13.45 13.86
CA TYR A 104 -21.18 -12.31 12.93
C TYR A 104 -22.40 -12.36 12.02
N ALA A 105 -22.79 -13.52 11.49
CA ALA A 105 -24.00 -13.66 10.68
C ALA A 105 -25.27 -13.28 11.45
N LEU A 106 -25.42 -13.73 12.70
CA LEU A 106 -26.55 -13.34 13.55
C LEU A 106 -26.57 -11.83 13.82
N SER A 107 -25.42 -11.23 14.06
CA SER A 107 -25.31 -9.79 14.29
C SER A 107 -25.53 -8.97 13.01
N ALA A 108 -25.04 -9.44 11.86
CA ALA A 108 -25.14 -8.79 10.56
C ALA A 108 -26.59 -8.77 10.05
N GLN A 109 -27.34 -9.85 10.29
CA GLN A 109 -28.78 -9.94 10.00
C GLN A 109 -29.61 -8.93 10.80
N GLN A 110 -29.10 -8.49 11.96
CA GLN A 110 -29.71 -7.45 12.78
C GLN A 110 -29.27 -6.03 12.37
N GLY A 111 -28.48 -5.89 11.31
CA GLY A 111 -28.07 -4.60 10.76
C GLY A 111 -26.82 -3.99 11.39
N ILE A 112 -26.06 -4.74 12.20
CA ILE A 112 -24.77 -4.24 12.70
C ILE A 112 -23.78 -4.17 11.54
N VAL A 113 -23.47 -2.93 11.12
CA VAL A 113 -22.63 -2.63 9.95
C VAL A 113 -21.24 -3.26 10.06
N ARG A 114 -20.62 -3.19 11.24
CA ARG A 114 -19.31 -3.83 11.48
C ARG A 114 -19.37 -5.35 11.35
N ALA A 115 -20.48 -5.98 11.74
CA ALA A 115 -20.65 -7.42 11.58
C ALA A 115 -20.85 -7.81 10.10
N GLN A 116 -21.56 -6.98 9.32
CA GLN A 116 -21.68 -7.15 7.88
C GLN A 116 -20.31 -7.05 7.20
N PHE A 117 -19.51 -6.04 7.54
CA PHE A 117 -18.14 -5.92 7.02
C PHE A 117 -17.27 -7.12 7.43
N SER A 118 -17.27 -7.50 8.71
CA SER A 118 -16.51 -8.66 9.20
C SER A 118 -16.91 -9.96 8.51
N LEU A 119 -18.21 -10.16 8.26
CA LEU A 119 -18.68 -11.33 7.53
C LEU A 119 -18.22 -11.31 6.07
N GLY A 120 -18.20 -10.14 5.43
CA GLY A 120 -17.58 -9.95 4.12
C GLY A 120 -16.11 -10.37 4.11
N VAL A 121 -15.33 -9.97 5.12
CA VAL A 121 -13.92 -10.38 5.29
C VAL A 121 -13.78 -11.89 5.44
N MET A 122 -14.64 -12.54 6.23
CA MET A 122 -14.56 -13.98 6.43
C MET A 122 -14.79 -14.76 5.13
N TYR A 123 -15.77 -14.35 4.31
CA TYR A 123 -15.98 -14.94 2.99
C TYR A 123 -14.87 -14.61 2.00
N ASP A 124 -14.34 -13.37 2.02
CA ASP A 124 -13.25 -12.93 1.13
C ASP A 124 -11.95 -13.70 1.39
N GLN A 125 -11.69 -14.08 2.64
CA GLN A 125 -10.48 -14.78 3.06
C GLN A 125 -10.65 -16.29 3.23
N GLY A 126 -11.89 -16.80 3.19
CA GLY A 126 -12.19 -18.20 3.50
C GLY A 126 -11.88 -18.57 4.95
N GLN A 127 -12.15 -17.65 5.90
CA GLN A 127 -11.96 -17.89 7.33
C GLN A 127 -13.24 -18.49 7.91
N GLY A 128 -13.17 -19.72 8.45
CA GLY A 128 -14.34 -20.40 9.03
C GLY A 128 -15.39 -20.83 8.00
N VAL A 129 -15.15 -20.58 6.71
CA VAL A 129 -15.99 -20.94 5.57
C VAL A 129 -15.11 -21.10 4.33
N GLU A 130 -15.61 -21.78 3.29
CA GLU A 130 -14.99 -21.73 1.97
C GLU A 130 -14.98 -20.29 1.42
N GLN A 131 -13.89 -19.90 0.77
CA GLN A 131 -13.77 -18.57 0.17
C GLN A 131 -14.85 -18.38 -0.90
N ASP A 132 -15.65 -17.31 -0.76
CA ASP A 132 -16.70 -16.98 -1.72
C ASP A 132 -16.78 -15.46 -1.93
N TYR A 133 -16.23 -15.00 -3.06
CA TYR A 133 -16.27 -13.57 -3.41
C TYR A 133 -17.69 -13.05 -3.68
N ARG A 134 -18.68 -13.90 -4.01
CA ARG A 134 -20.07 -13.44 -4.21
C ARG A 134 -20.71 -13.08 -2.88
N GLU A 135 -20.55 -13.94 -1.89
CA GLU A 135 -21.03 -13.67 -0.53
C GLU A 135 -20.25 -12.51 0.10
N ALA A 136 -18.93 -12.46 -0.09
CA ALA A 136 -18.13 -11.31 0.35
C ALA A 136 -18.65 -10.00 -0.24
N TYR A 137 -18.88 -9.97 -1.56
CA TYR A 137 -19.42 -8.79 -2.25
C TYR A 137 -20.77 -8.39 -1.66
N TYR A 138 -21.68 -9.34 -1.44
CA TYR A 138 -22.99 -9.08 -0.86
C TYR A 138 -22.90 -8.39 0.50
N TRP A 139 -22.12 -8.96 1.43
CA TRP A 139 -21.99 -8.42 2.79
C TRP A 139 -21.23 -7.10 2.83
N TYR A 140 -20.18 -6.93 2.03
CA TYR A 140 -19.52 -5.64 1.88
C TYR A 140 -20.46 -4.59 1.28
N GLU A 141 -21.29 -4.93 0.30
CA GLU A 141 -22.25 -3.97 -0.28
C GLU A 141 -23.32 -3.53 0.72
N GLN A 142 -23.77 -4.42 1.62
CA GLN A 142 -24.66 -4.02 2.72
C GLN A 142 -23.98 -3.00 3.66
N ALA A 143 -22.77 -3.30 4.12
CA ALA A 143 -22.02 -2.39 4.99
C ALA A 143 -21.68 -1.06 4.30
N ALA A 144 -21.29 -1.12 3.01
CA ALA A 144 -20.95 0.06 2.21
C ALA A 144 -22.16 0.97 2.00
N SER A 145 -23.34 0.37 1.76
CA SER A 145 -24.61 1.09 1.62
C SER A 145 -25.06 1.74 2.93
N ALA A 146 -24.64 1.19 4.07
CA ALA A 146 -24.84 1.78 5.39
C ALA A 146 -23.81 2.88 5.74
N GLY A 147 -22.85 3.16 4.86
CA GLY A 147 -21.90 4.26 5.01
C GLY A 147 -20.50 3.85 5.49
N ASP A 148 -20.22 2.56 5.67
CA ASP A 148 -18.91 2.12 6.15
C ASP A 148 -17.80 2.36 5.10
N ALA A 149 -16.79 3.16 5.45
CA ALA A 149 -15.76 3.58 4.51
C ALA A 149 -14.86 2.42 4.04
N ASP A 150 -14.56 1.46 4.92
CA ASP A 150 -13.72 0.29 4.60
C ASP A 150 -14.50 -0.66 3.67
N ALA A 151 -15.79 -0.86 3.92
CA ALA A 151 -16.67 -1.63 3.05
C ALA A 151 -16.83 -0.95 1.67
N GLN A 152 -17.02 0.37 1.63
CA GLN A 152 -17.07 1.12 0.37
C GLN A 152 -15.76 0.95 -0.43
N TYR A 153 -14.61 1.00 0.24
CA TYR A 153 -13.33 0.72 -0.40
C TYR A 153 -13.24 -0.73 -0.91
N ALA A 154 -13.67 -1.71 -0.11
CA ALA A 154 -13.68 -3.12 -0.50
C ALA A 154 -14.57 -3.38 -1.72
N VAL A 155 -15.81 -2.86 -1.73
CA VAL A 155 -16.72 -2.96 -2.88
C VAL A 155 -16.13 -2.27 -4.11
N GLY A 156 -15.51 -1.11 -3.94
CA GLY A 156 -14.80 -0.43 -5.02
C GLY A 156 -13.69 -1.30 -5.63
N THR A 157 -12.92 -1.95 -4.78
CA THR A 157 -11.83 -2.87 -5.16
C THR A 157 -12.35 -4.11 -5.88
N MET A 158 -13.40 -4.74 -5.35
CA MET A 158 -14.00 -5.92 -5.99
C MET A 158 -14.59 -5.58 -7.37
N ASN A 159 -15.19 -4.41 -7.52
CA ASN A 159 -15.65 -3.92 -8.82
C ASN A 159 -14.50 -3.65 -9.79
N PHE A 160 -13.37 -3.14 -9.30
CA PHE A 160 -12.19 -2.88 -10.12
C PHE A 160 -11.55 -4.17 -10.65
N TYR A 161 -11.55 -5.25 -9.85
CA TYR A 161 -10.94 -6.54 -10.24
C TYR A 161 -11.93 -7.58 -10.79
N GLY A 162 -13.24 -7.31 -10.73
CA GLY A 162 -14.26 -8.29 -11.09
C GLY A 162 -14.29 -9.50 -10.13
N GLN A 163 -14.15 -9.26 -8.83
CA GLN A 163 -14.30 -10.29 -7.79
C GLN A 163 -15.76 -10.35 -7.33
N GLY A 164 -16.33 -11.57 -7.28
CA GLY A 164 -17.74 -11.80 -6.93
C GLY A 164 -18.72 -11.46 -8.05
N ARG A 165 -18.39 -10.52 -8.93
CA ARG A 165 -19.17 -10.16 -10.12
C ARG A 165 -18.26 -9.67 -11.25
N ALA A 166 -18.81 -9.39 -12.42
CA ALA A 166 -18.03 -8.84 -13.52
C ALA A 166 -17.40 -7.47 -13.16
N GLU A 167 -16.22 -7.21 -13.70
CA GLU A 167 -15.50 -5.93 -13.59
C GLU A 167 -16.39 -4.75 -14.01
N ASN A 168 -16.34 -3.67 -13.23
CA ASN A 168 -17.12 -2.45 -13.47
C ASN A 168 -16.40 -1.21 -12.92
N PHE A 169 -15.60 -0.56 -13.75
CA PHE A 169 -14.83 0.63 -13.35
C PHE A 169 -15.68 1.85 -12.95
N PRO A 170 -16.80 2.19 -13.63
CA PRO A 170 -17.67 3.27 -13.17
C PRO A 170 -18.18 3.07 -11.75
N GLU A 171 -18.55 1.83 -11.39
CA GLU A 171 -19.02 1.52 -10.05
C GLU A 171 -17.86 1.49 -9.03
N ALA A 172 -16.68 0.99 -9.43
CA ALA A 172 -15.48 1.09 -8.62
C ALA A 172 -15.16 2.55 -8.27
N MET A 173 -15.20 3.45 -9.27
CA MET A 173 -14.97 4.87 -9.08
C MET A 173 -15.99 5.49 -8.13
N ARG A 174 -17.28 5.14 -8.26
CA ARG A 174 -18.34 5.64 -7.37
C ARG A 174 -18.07 5.26 -5.91
N TRP A 175 -17.80 3.99 -5.64
CA TRP A 175 -17.55 3.52 -4.28
C TRP A 175 -16.24 4.05 -3.69
N TYR A 176 -15.16 4.10 -4.48
CA TYR A 176 -13.94 4.77 -4.04
C TYR A 176 -14.19 6.24 -3.72
N GLN A 177 -15.04 6.94 -4.47
CA GLN A 177 -15.37 8.33 -4.18
C GLN A 177 -16.14 8.50 -2.87
N GLU A 178 -17.08 7.61 -2.55
CA GLU A 178 -17.75 7.64 -1.24
C GLU A 178 -16.75 7.41 -0.10
N SER A 179 -15.92 6.36 -0.21
CA SER A 179 -14.90 6.03 0.81
C SER A 179 -13.84 7.14 0.96
N ALA A 180 -13.37 7.70 -0.15
CA ALA A 180 -12.36 8.74 -0.18
C ALA A 180 -12.82 10.06 0.47
N ARG A 181 -14.11 10.42 0.33
CA ARG A 181 -14.71 11.59 1.00
C ARG A 181 -14.72 11.44 2.53
N GLN A 182 -14.72 10.21 3.03
CA GLN A 182 -14.63 9.91 4.46
C GLN A 182 -13.19 9.85 4.98
N GLY A 183 -12.20 10.12 4.12
CA GLY A 183 -10.79 10.14 4.51
C GLY A 183 -10.05 8.81 4.32
N HIS A 184 -10.68 7.78 3.73
CA HIS A 184 -10.03 6.50 3.52
C HIS A 184 -8.85 6.64 2.54
N ARG A 185 -7.63 6.54 3.06
CA ARG A 185 -6.37 6.80 2.35
C ARG A 185 -6.24 6.00 1.05
N ASP A 186 -6.50 4.70 1.09
CA ASP A 186 -6.27 3.85 -0.09
C ASP A 186 -7.35 4.05 -1.16
N ALA A 187 -8.57 4.44 -0.77
CA ALA A 187 -9.63 4.86 -1.69
C ALA A 187 -9.28 6.18 -2.37
N GLN A 188 -8.74 7.16 -1.63
CA GLN A 188 -8.23 8.42 -2.20
C GLN A 188 -7.14 8.13 -3.24
N TYR A 189 -6.18 7.25 -2.92
CA TYR A 189 -5.15 6.83 -3.87
C TYR A 189 -5.74 6.15 -5.12
N ASN A 190 -6.58 5.13 -4.96
CA ASN A 190 -7.15 4.38 -6.08
C ASN A 190 -8.07 5.24 -6.96
N LEU A 191 -8.79 6.20 -6.36
CA LEU A 191 -9.56 7.18 -7.11
C LEU A 191 -8.66 8.08 -7.96
N GLY A 192 -7.54 8.54 -7.42
CA GLY A 192 -6.52 9.26 -8.17
C GLY A 192 -6.00 8.47 -9.37
N VAL A 193 -5.70 7.18 -9.17
CA VAL A 193 -5.26 6.27 -10.25
C VAL A 193 -6.34 6.12 -11.34
N LEU A 194 -7.60 5.89 -10.95
CA LEU A 194 -8.69 5.76 -11.92
C LEU A 194 -8.85 7.02 -12.77
N LEU A 195 -8.79 8.20 -12.15
CA LEU A 195 -8.95 9.49 -12.82
C LEU A 195 -7.84 9.80 -13.84
N ILE A 196 -6.66 9.18 -13.76
CA ILE A 196 -5.60 9.34 -14.78
C ILE A 196 -5.49 8.16 -15.77
N SER A 197 -6.16 7.05 -15.49
CA SER A 197 -6.02 5.81 -16.28
C SER A 197 -6.77 5.82 -17.61
N GLY A 198 -7.83 6.64 -17.73
CA GLY A 198 -8.76 6.62 -18.87
C GLY A 198 -9.72 5.44 -18.87
N LEU A 199 -9.80 4.67 -17.77
CA LEU A 199 -10.73 3.54 -17.62
C LEU A 199 -12.17 4.00 -17.37
N VAL A 200 -12.36 5.23 -16.87
CA VAL A 200 -13.68 5.82 -16.58
C VAL A 200 -13.78 7.19 -17.22
N GLY A 201 -14.06 7.21 -18.53
CA GLY A 201 -14.16 8.44 -19.31
C GLY A 201 -12.81 9.13 -19.54
N GLU A 202 -12.87 10.42 -19.85
CA GLU A 202 -11.68 11.22 -20.15
C GLU A 202 -10.81 11.43 -18.89
N PRO A 203 -9.49 11.23 -18.97
CA PRO A 203 -8.59 11.47 -17.85
C PRO A 203 -8.69 12.89 -17.28
N ASN A 204 -8.76 13.00 -15.96
CA ASN A 204 -8.77 14.25 -15.21
C ASN A 204 -7.58 14.32 -14.24
N PRO A 205 -6.38 14.71 -14.73
CA PRO A 205 -5.19 14.74 -13.91
C PRO A 205 -5.26 15.80 -12.80
N THR A 206 -5.96 16.91 -12.99
CA THR A 206 -6.13 17.91 -11.93
C THR A 206 -6.92 17.35 -10.75
N ALA A 207 -8.02 16.64 -11.01
CA ALA A 207 -8.78 15.97 -9.95
C ALA A 207 -7.98 14.83 -9.30
N ALA A 208 -7.23 14.07 -10.09
CA ALA A 208 -6.38 13.01 -9.56
C ALA A 208 -5.30 13.55 -8.61
N LEU A 209 -4.66 14.67 -8.94
CA LEU A 209 -3.67 15.30 -8.06
C LEU A 209 -4.29 15.70 -6.72
N THR A 210 -5.52 16.21 -6.70
CA THR A 210 -6.25 16.49 -5.46
C THR A 210 -6.38 15.25 -4.59
N TRP A 211 -6.75 14.10 -5.17
CA TRP A 211 -6.90 12.86 -4.41
C TRP A 211 -5.56 12.25 -3.98
N PHE A 212 -4.52 12.32 -4.83
CA PHE A 212 -3.18 11.90 -4.45
C PHE A 212 -2.61 12.76 -3.32
N THR A 213 -2.81 14.08 -3.36
CA THR A 213 -2.32 14.96 -2.27
C THR A 213 -3.02 14.65 -0.95
N LEU A 214 -4.34 14.43 -0.94
CA LEU A 214 -5.06 13.99 0.27
C LEU A 214 -4.53 12.64 0.81
N ALA A 215 -4.32 11.65 -0.06
CA ALA A 215 -3.77 10.37 0.35
C ALA A 215 -2.29 10.49 0.82
N ALA A 216 -1.52 11.38 0.21
CA ALA A 216 -0.13 11.65 0.54
C ALA A 216 0.02 12.33 1.91
N ASP A 217 -0.85 13.29 2.21
CA ASP A 217 -0.93 13.96 3.52
C ASP A 217 -1.32 12.97 4.63
N ASN A 218 -2.09 11.93 4.28
CA ASN A 218 -2.41 10.78 5.14
C ASN A 218 -1.34 9.67 5.13
N GLY A 219 -0.15 9.94 4.60
CA GLY A 219 1.02 9.07 4.69
C GLY A 219 1.14 8.00 3.61
N SER A 220 0.31 7.99 2.56
CA SER A 220 0.47 7.01 1.46
C SER A 220 1.74 7.28 0.65
N ALA A 221 2.73 6.38 0.74
CA ALA A 221 3.97 6.48 -0.03
C ALA A 221 3.74 6.46 -1.55
N ASP A 222 2.79 5.64 -2.02
CA ASP A 222 2.45 5.56 -3.45
C ASP A 222 1.76 6.83 -3.93
N ALA A 223 0.90 7.45 -3.10
CA ALA A 223 0.28 8.72 -3.43
C ALA A 223 1.29 9.87 -3.43
N GLN A 224 2.22 9.90 -2.46
CA GLN A 224 3.34 10.85 -2.42
C GLN A 224 4.17 10.73 -3.72
N TYR A 225 4.53 9.51 -4.11
CA TYR A 225 5.27 9.28 -5.36
C TYR A 225 4.51 9.75 -6.61
N ASN A 226 3.21 9.47 -6.71
CA ASN A 226 2.41 9.92 -7.85
C ASN A 226 2.19 11.44 -7.86
N ALA A 227 1.91 12.07 -6.72
CA ALA A 227 1.83 13.52 -6.62
C ALA A 227 3.15 14.18 -7.04
N ALA A 228 4.29 13.63 -6.59
CA ALA A 228 5.61 14.09 -6.98
C ALA A 228 5.84 14.00 -8.49
N LEU A 229 5.43 12.89 -9.12
CA LEU A 229 5.49 12.71 -10.57
C LEU A 229 4.68 13.76 -11.32
N MET A 230 3.47 14.07 -10.84
CA MET A 230 2.60 15.08 -11.46
C MET A 230 3.20 16.48 -11.37
N TYR A 231 3.78 16.85 -10.23
CA TYR A 231 4.51 18.11 -10.08
C TYR A 231 5.79 18.17 -10.94
N ALA A 232 6.55 17.07 -11.05
CA ALA A 232 7.77 17.02 -11.85
C ALA A 232 7.48 17.11 -13.37
N THR A 233 6.39 16.51 -13.81
CA THR A 233 6.01 16.45 -15.23
C THR A 233 5.12 17.60 -15.66
N GLY A 234 4.40 18.24 -14.73
CA GLY A 234 3.38 19.23 -15.02
C GLY A 234 2.07 18.61 -15.51
N GLN A 235 1.80 17.36 -15.15
CA GLN A 235 0.56 16.68 -15.53
C GLN A 235 -0.58 17.16 -14.62
N GLY A 236 -1.52 17.93 -15.18
CA GLY A 236 -2.67 18.46 -14.43
C GLY A 236 -2.35 19.63 -13.50
N VAL A 237 -1.10 20.12 -13.49
CA VAL A 237 -0.62 21.24 -12.68
C VAL A 237 0.59 21.89 -13.35
N ALA A 238 0.92 23.14 -13.01
CA ALA A 238 2.19 23.72 -13.42
C ALA A 238 3.36 22.92 -12.82
N ARG A 239 4.46 22.81 -13.56
CA ARG A 239 5.67 22.12 -13.07
C ARG A 239 6.17 22.80 -11.80
N ASP A 240 6.48 22.01 -10.79
CA ASP A 240 6.99 22.47 -9.50
C ASP A 240 8.01 21.46 -8.97
N ALA A 241 9.29 21.72 -9.27
CA ALA A 241 10.37 20.83 -8.87
C ALA A 241 10.56 20.77 -7.35
N ALA A 242 10.24 21.84 -6.61
CA ALA A 242 10.36 21.87 -5.16
C ALA A 242 9.30 20.96 -4.51
N LYS A 243 8.04 21.06 -4.93
CA LYS A 243 7.00 20.12 -4.45
C LYS A 243 7.27 18.69 -4.87
N ALA A 244 7.74 18.47 -6.09
CA ALA A 244 8.14 17.14 -6.54
C ALA A 244 9.24 16.56 -5.64
N ARG A 245 10.28 17.34 -5.32
CA ARG A 245 11.34 16.94 -4.40
C ARG A 245 10.76 16.56 -3.04
N ASP A 246 9.90 17.38 -2.46
CA ASP A 246 9.39 17.17 -1.10
C ASP A 246 8.55 15.90 -1.01
N TYR A 247 7.65 15.67 -1.97
CA TYR A 247 6.86 14.44 -2.02
C TYR A 247 7.72 13.21 -2.37
N PHE A 248 8.69 13.31 -3.28
CA PHE A 248 9.63 12.20 -3.52
C PHE A 248 10.44 11.88 -2.26
N ALA A 249 10.87 12.88 -1.48
CA ALA A 249 11.60 12.68 -0.22
C ALA A 249 10.74 11.94 0.80
N GLN A 250 9.47 12.31 0.96
CA GLN A 250 8.56 11.59 1.85
C GLN A 250 8.41 10.12 1.44
N ALA A 251 8.14 9.84 0.15
CA ALA A 251 8.01 8.47 -0.34
C ALA A 251 9.33 7.68 -0.24
N ALA A 252 10.47 8.34 -0.50
CA ALA A 252 11.80 7.75 -0.45
C ALA A 252 12.22 7.36 0.97
N GLU A 253 11.86 8.16 1.98
CA GLU A 253 12.11 7.83 3.39
C GLU A 253 11.23 6.68 3.89
N GLN A 254 10.03 6.52 3.33
CA GLN A 254 9.21 5.32 3.54
C GLN A 254 9.76 4.07 2.82
N GLY A 255 10.88 4.19 2.12
CA GLY A 255 11.55 3.08 1.47
C GLY A 255 11.04 2.75 0.07
N LEU A 256 10.26 3.63 -0.57
CA LEU A 256 9.82 3.44 -1.94
C LEU A 256 11.03 3.63 -2.89
N ARG A 257 11.51 2.53 -3.48
CA ARG A 257 12.75 2.50 -4.26
C ARG A 257 12.71 3.43 -5.47
N ASP A 258 11.60 3.46 -6.19
CA ASP A 258 11.43 4.35 -7.36
C ASP A 258 11.46 5.83 -6.95
N ALA A 259 10.95 6.19 -5.77
CA ALA A 259 11.03 7.55 -5.25
C ALA A 259 12.48 7.93 -4.91
N GLN A 260 13.25 7.01 -4.32
CA GLN A 260 14.69 7.21 -4.06
C GLN A 260 15.43 7.49 -5.38
N THR A 261 15.19 6.69 -6.42
CA THR A 261 15.78 6.88 -7.74
C THR A 261 15.38 8.23 -8.35
N ARG A 262 14.10 8.59 -8.32
CA ARG A 262 13.62 9.87 -8.89
C ARG A 262 14.12 11.09 -8.15
N LEU A 263 14.21 11.01 -6.82
CA LEU A 263 14.80 12.07 -6.01
C LEU A 263 16.28 12.25 -6.31
N GLY A 264 17.01 11.16 -6.47
CA GLY A 264 18.41 11.19 -6.90
C GLY A 264 18.58 11.86 -8.27
N ILE A 265 17.71 11.53 -9.23
CA ILE A 265 17.71 12.17 -10.56
C ILE A 265 17.45 13.67 -10.41
N LEU A 266 16.44 14.05 -9.63
CA LEU A 266 16.06 15.45 -9.43
C LEU A 266 17.22 16.28 -8.89
N TYR A 267 17.96 15.77 -7.90
CA TYR A 267 19.16 16.43 -7.38
C TYR A 267 20.34 16.43 -8.36
N ALA A 268 20.48 15.39 -9.19
CA ALA A 268 21.55 15.30 -10.18
C ALA A 268 21.33 16.21 -11.41
N THR A 269 20.08 16.63 -11.66
CA THR A 269 19.71 17.50 -12.76
C THR A 269 19.53 18.94 -12.30
N SER A 270 20.06 19.91 -13.05
CA SER A 270 19.67 21.31 -12.86
C SER A 270 18.34 21.56 -13.57
N ASP A 271 17.25 21.66 -12.82
CA ASP A 271 15.99 22.18 -13.34
C ASP A 271 15.96 23.70 -13.13
N PRO A 272 15.76 24.52 -14.20
CA PRO A 272 15.54 25.96 -14.07
C PRO A 272 14.41 26.35 -13.09
N SER A 273 13.52 25.43 -12.74
CA SER A 273 12.36 25.63 -11.85
C SER A 273 12.62 25.43 -10.35
N GLY A 274 13.85 25.17 -9.89
CA GLY A 274 14.24 25.59 -8.52
C GLY A 274 14.85 24.57 -7.56
N VAL A 275 15.16 23.34 -7.97
CA VAL A 275 16.00 22.45 -7.15
C VAL A 275 17.46 22.62 -7.57
N ALA A 276 18.28 23.13 -6.66
CA ALA A 276 19.71 23.27 -6.90
C ALA A 276 20.36 21.90 -7.08
N ARG A 277 21.27 21.81 -8.05
CA ARG A 277 22.00 20.57 -8.31
C ARG A 277 22.87 20.23 -7.10
N ASP A 278 22.71 19.02 -6.60
CA ASP A 278 23.41 18.50 -5.42
C ASP A 278 23.78 17.03 -5.64
N TYR A 279 25.04 16.79 -6.01
CA TYR A 279 25.49 15.43 -6.28
C TYR A 279 25.72 14.60 -5.03
N GLU A 280 25.88 15.23 -3.86
CA GLU A 280 25.98 14.51 -2.60
C GLU A 280 24.64 13.88 -2.25
N GLN A 281 23.56 14.68 -2.32
CA GLN A 281 22.19 14.19 -2.15
C GLN A 281 21.81 13.18 -3.23
N ALA A 282 22.15 13.45 -4.49
CA ALA A 282 21.89 12.52 -5.57
C ALA A 282 22.55 11.15 -5.30
N ARG A 283 23.83 11.15 -4.93
CA ARG A 283 24.59 9.95 -4.59
C ARG A 283 23.99 9.22 -3.40
N TYR A 284 23.58 9.93 -2.35
CA TYR A 284 22.94 9.34 -1.17
C TYR A 284 21.70 8.52 -1.56
N TRP A 285 20.79 9.12 -2.34
CA TRP A 285 19.55 8.46 -2.75
C TRP A 285 19.78 7.35 -3.77
N PHE A 286 20.65 7.56 -4.76
CA PHE A 286 21.03 6.51 -5.70
C PHE A 286 21.66 5.31 -4.99
N ASN A 287 22.50 5.53 -3.98
CA ASN A 287 23.11 4.45 -3.23
C ASN A 287 22.04 3.56 -2.56
N ARG A 288 21.05 4.16 -1.89
CA ARG A 288 19.93 3.41 -1.25
C ARG A 288 19.14 2.57 -2.26
N ALA A 289 18.83 3.13 -3.43
CA ALA A 289 18.09 2.42 -4.48
C ALA A 289 18.94 1.35 -5.20
N ALA A 290 20.20 1.65 -5.52
CA ALA A 290 21.11 0.79 -6.25
C ALA A 290 21.43 -0.51 -5.52
N HIS A 291 21.60 -0.45 -4.18
CA HIS A 291 21.80 -1.64 -3.34
C HIS A 291 20.59 -2.56 -3.30
N ARG A 292 19.41 -2.07 -3.70
CA ARG A 292 18.16 -2.83 -3.82
C ARG A 292 17.83 -3.18 -5.27
N GLY A 293 18.84 -3.18 -6.15
CA GLY A 293 18.73 -3.64 -7.53
C GLY A 293 18.03 -2.68 -8.48
N ASP A 294 17.92 -1.39 -8.16
CA ASP A 294 17.42 -0.42 -9.13
C ASP A 294 18.49 -0.11 -10.19
N ALA A 295 18.27 -0.64 -11.40
CA ALA A 295 19.22 -0.52 -12.51
C ALA A 295 19.45 0.94 -12.94
N THR A 296 18.44 1.80 -12.81
CA THR A 296 18.56 3.23 -13.18
C THR A 296 19.41 3.96 -12.13
N ALA A 297 19.18 3.70 -10.86
CA ALA A 297 20.00 4.25 -9.78
C ALA A 297 21.45 3.75 -9.86
N GLN A 298 21.67 2.47 -10.19
CA GLN A 298 23.00 1.91 -10.43
C GLN A 298 23.71 2.69 -11.55
N TYR A 299 23.03 2.92 -12.68
CA TYR A 299 23.60 3.70 -13.79
C TYR A 299 23.97 5.13 -13.41
N PHE A 300 23.09 5.85 -12.70
CA PHE A 300 23.40 7.22 -12.31
C PHE A 300 24.47 7.31 -11.22
N LEU A 301 24.52 6.33 -10.31
CA LEU A 301 25.59 6.22 -9.33
C LEU A 301 26.93 5.96 -10.02
N ALA A 302 26.96 5.09 -11.04
CA ALA A 302 28.13 4.86 -11.87
C ALA A 302 28.64 6.16 -12.50
N ARG A 303 27.74 6.94 -13.10
CA ARG A 303 28.08 8.23 -13.71
C ARG A 303 28.67 9.22 -12.72
N ILE A 304 28.15 9.27 -11.48
CA ILE A 304 28.71 10.14 -10.43
C ILE A 304 30.19 9.82 -10.18
N PHE A 305 30.55 8.53 -10.08
CA PHE A 305 31.93 8.11 -9.87
C PHE A 305 32.80 8.21 -11.13
N ALA A 306 32.25 7.98 -12.32
CA ALA A 306 33.00 8.09 -13.58
C ALA A 306 33.45 9.53 -13.82
N ASP A 307 32.52 10.48 -13.64
CA ASP A 307 32.74 11.88 -13.98
C ASP A 307 33.28 12.69 -12.80
N GLY A 308 33.28 12.15 -11.57
CA GLY A 308 33.75 12.85 -10.36
C GLY A 308 32.76 13.93 -9.89
N LEU A 309 31.47 13.64 -9.98
CA LEU A 309 30.41 14.60 -9.70
C LEU A 309 30.19 14.71 -8.19
N GLY A 310 30.82 15.68 -7.55
CA GLY A 310 30.73 15.88 -6.08
C GLY A 310 31.48 14.81 -5.27
N VAL A 311 32.30 13.98 -5.92
CA VAL A 311 33.19 12.99 -5.32
C VAL A 311 34.46 12.88 -6.16
N GLU A 312 35.51 12.27 -5.61
CA GLU A 312 36.68 11.89 -6.40
C GLU A 312 36.31 10.86 -7.46
N GLN A 313 36.92 10.97 -8.65
CA GLN A 313 36.71 10.00 -9.72
C GLN A 313 37.16 8.61 -9.26
N ASN A 314 36.31 7.61 -9.52
CA ASN A 314 36.62 6.23 -9.19
C ASN A 314 36.15 5.31 -10.33
N PRO A 315 37.02 5.05 -11.33
CA PRO A 315 36.65 4.26 -12.50
C PRO A 315 36.32 2.80 -12.14
N ALA A 316 36.92 2.23 -11.10
CA ALA A 316 36.61 0.88 -10.65
C ALA A 316 35.17 0.78 -10.11
N ILE A 317 34.76 1.69 -9.22
CA ILE A 317 33.39 1.74 -8.69
C ILE A 317 32.38 2.09 -9.81
N ALA A 318 32.74 3.02 -10.69
CA ALA A 318 31.90 3.39 -11.82
C ALA A 318 31.65 2.21 -12.76
N HIS A 319 32.71 1.52 -13.19
CA HIS A 319 32.61 0.33 -14.02
C HIS A 319 31.74 -0.74 -13.34
N MET A 320 31.98 -1.02 -12.06
CA MET A 320 31.17 -1.98 -11.29
C MET A 320 29.67 -1.64 -11.37
N TRP A 321 29.29 -0.38 -11.12
CA TRP A 321 27.88 0.01 -11.14
C TRP A 321 27.29 0.06 -12.55
N TYR A 322 28.05 0.43 -13.59
CA TYR A 322 27.58 0.32 -14.98
C TYR A 322 27.33 -1.13 -15.39
N GLU A 323 28.21 -2.03 -14.99
CA GLU A 323 28.04 -3.47 -15.23
C GLU A 323 26.79 -4.01 -14.54
N LEU A 324 26.59 -3.67 -13.26
CA LEU A 324 25.39 -4.06 -12.52
C LEU A 324 24.12 -3.47 -13.16
N ALA A 325 24.13 -2.19 -13.53
CA ALA A 325 23.00 -1.54 -14.19
C ALA A 325 22.61 -2.27 -15.48
N TYR A 326 23.59 -2.66 -16.30
CA TYR A 326 23.35 -3.45 -17.50
C TYR A 326 22.73 -4.82 -17.20
N ARG A 327 23.33 -5.57 -16.26
CA ARG A 327 22.83 -6.90 -15.84
C ARG A 327 21.40 -6.85 -15.28
N PHE A 328 21.04 -5.75 -14.63
CA PHE A 328 19.69 -5.51 -14.10
C PHE A 328 18.74 -4.87 -15.13
N GLY A 329 19.16 -4.75 -16.40
CA GLY A 329 18.29 -4.43 -17.54
C GLY A 329 18.34 -2.98 -18.02
N TYR A 330 19.27 -2.16 -17.54
CA TYR A 330 19.44 -0.80 -18.04
C TYR A 330 20.38 -0.78 -19.26
N GLU A 331 19.85 -1.03 -20.45
CA GLU A 331 20.63 -1.20 -21.69
C GLU A 331 21.52 0.00 -22.05
N HIS A 332 21.10 1.21 -21.68
CA HIS A 332 21.89 2.43 -21.89
C HIS A 332 23.23 2.44 -21.11
N ALA A 333 23.42 1.54 -20.14
CA ALA A 333 24.68 1.42 -19.42
C ALA A 333 25.81 0.84 -20.30
N VAL A 334 25.51 0.04 -21.33
CA VAL A 334 26.53 -0.65 -22.14
C VAL A 334 27.51 0.31 -22.78
N SER A 335 27.02 1.35 -23.46
CA SER A 335 27.89 2.30 -24.15
C SER A 335 28.76 3.11 -23.17
N SER A 336 28.30 3.29 -21.93
CA SER A 336 29.10 3.93 -20.87
C SER A 336 30.11 2.98 -20.27
N LEU A 337 29.75 1.71 -20.12
CA LEU A 337 30.65 0.65 -19.70
C LEU A 337 31.78 0.46 -20.71
N GLU A 338 31.48 0.29 -22.00
CA GLU A 338 32.46 0.08 -23.07
C GLU A 338 33.46 1.23 -23.18
N ARG A 339 32.95 2.47 -23.17
CA ARG A 339 33.80 3.67 -23.22
C ARG A 339 34.72 3.75 -22.00
N LEU A 340 34.18 3.53 -20.80
CA LEU A 340 34.99 3.56 -19.58
C LEU A 340 36.03 2.45 -19.58
N SER A 341 35.66 1.23 -19.98
CA SER A 341 36.58 0.08 -20.08
C SER A 341 37.73 0.32 -21.06
N ALA A 342 37.50 1.07 -22.15
CA ALA A 342 38.55 1.39 -23.11
C ALA A 342 39.64 2.32 -22.54
N GLU A 343 39.35 3.02 -21.45
CA GLU A 343 40.25 3.97 -20.79
C GLU A 343 40.92 3.39 -19.53
N MET A 344 40.49 2.20 -19.09
CA MET A 344 40.97 1.54 -17.87
C MET A 344 42.06 0.50 -18.18
N ASP A 345 42.97 0.30 -17.23
CA ASP A 345 43.90 -0.83 -17.26
C ASP A 345 43.21 -2.14 -16.86
N GLU A 346 43.81 -3.26 -17.25
CA GLU A 346 43.27 -4.61 -17.04
C GLU A 346 43.10 -4.97 -15.56
N GLU A 347 44.01 -4.50 -14.69
CA GLU A 347 43.93 -4.78 -13.25
C GLU A 347 42.70 -4.08 -12.65
N THR A 348 42.48 -2.81 -12.99
CA THR A 348 41.31 -2.05 -12.53
C THR A 348 40.00 -2.67 -13.03
N ILE A 349 39.95 -3.15 -14.28
CA ILE A 349 38.78 -3.88 -14.83
C ILE A 349 38.55 -5.19 -14.07
N LEU A 350 39.60 -5.94 -13.75
CA LEU A 350 39.47 -7.19 -12.98
C LEU A 350 38.95 -6.91 -11.56
N GLN A 351 39.46 -5.87 -10.91
CA GLN A 351 39.01 -5.44 -9.58
C GLN A 351 37.53 -5.04 -9.58
N SER A 352 37.07 -4.23 -10.55
CA SER A 352 35.67 -3.80 -10.64
C SER A 352 34.70 -4.98 -10.87
N ARG A 353 35.07 -5.92 -11.76
CA ARG A 353 34.31 -7.15 -12.01
C ARG A 353 34.22 -8.04 -10.76
N LEU A 354 35.31 -8.15 -10.00
CA LEU A 354 35.30 -8.88 -8.73
C LEU A 354 34.37 -8.22 -7.69
N MET A 355 34.35 -6.89 -7.63
CA MET A 355 33.41 -6.15 -6.77
C MET A 355 31.96 -6.41 -7.19
N ALA A 356 31.66 -6.36 -8.49
CA ALA A 356 30.33 -6.64 -9.04
C ALA A 356 29.89 -8.08 -8.71
N ALA A 357 30.78 -9.06 -8.88
CA ALA A 357 30.52 -10.46 -8.54
C ALA A 357 30.22 -10.66 -7.05
N ARG A 358 30.99 -10.02 -6.16
CA ARG A 358 30.75 -10.06 -4.71
C ARG A 358 29.40 -9.43 -4.35
N TRP A 359 29.09 -8.28 -4.93
CA TRP A 359 27.81 -7.61 -4.71
C TRP A 359 26.64 -8.48 -5.18
N MET A 360 26.72 -9.07 -6.39
CA MET A 360 25.67 -9.93 -6.93
C MET A 360 25.42 -11.16 -6.05
N ARG A 361 26.49 -11.77 -5.52
CA ARG A 361 26.37 -12.88 -4.58
C ARG A 361 25.61 -12.48 -3.32
N ALA A 362 26.00 -11.38 -2.68
CA ALA A 362 25.32 -10.88 -1.48
C ALA A 362 23.86 -10.50 -1.76
N TYR A 363 23.59 -9.91 -2.93
CA TYR A 363 22.24 -9.57 -3.36
C TYR A 363 21.37 -10.83 -3.56
N ALA A 364 21.90 -11.87 -4.20
CA ALA A 364 21.21 -13.13 -4.42
C ALA A 364 20.92 -13.88 -3.10
N GLU A 365 21.85 -13.84 -2.14
CA GLU A 365 21.64 -14.42 -0.80
C GLU A 365 20.47 -13.73 -0.05
N GLN A 366 20.30 -12.42 -0.22
CA GLN A 366 19.20 -11.65 0.36
C GLN A 366 17.89 -11.74 -0.44
N ASN A 367 17.97 -12.16 -1.72
CA ASN A 367 16.84 -12.18 -2.65
C ASN A 367 16.85 -13.52 -3.43
N PRO A 368 16.57 -14.65 -2.77
CA PRO A 368 16.73 -15.99 -3.37
C PRO A 368 15.84 -16.23 -4.61
N ASP A 369 14.70 -15.54 -4.69
CA ASP A 369 13.78 -15.62 -5.83
C ASP A 369 14.12 -14.63 -6.96
N SER A 370 15.17 -13.81 -6.80
CA SER A 370 15.60 -12.84 -7.81
C SER A 370 16.41 -13.52 -8.92
N VAL A 371 15.74 -14.30 -9.77
CA VAL A 371 16.35 -14.81 -11.01
C VAL A 371 16.42 -13.68 -12.03
N ARG A 372 17.44 -12.82 -11.90
CA ARG A 372 17.80 -11.82 -12.92
C ARG A 372 19.31 -11.73 -13.10
N ILE A 373 19.91 -12.84 -13.54
CA ILE A 373 21.15 -12.79 -14.32
C ILE A 373 20.71 -12.87 -15.79
N THR A 374 20.10 -11.80 -16.29
CA THR A 374 19.80 -11.68 -17.71
C THR A 374 21.03 -11.09 -18.39
N ARG A 375 21.74 -11.94 -19.14
CA ARG A 375 22.79 -11.61 -20.12
C ARG A 375 24.20 -11.49 -19.51
N MET A 376 25.03 -12.47 -19.85
CA MET A 376 26.44 -12.24 -20.10
C MET A 376 26.62 -12.03 -21.61
N PRO A 377 27.63 -11.27 -22.08
CA PRO A 377 28.22 -11.59 -23.37
C PRO A 377 28.81 -13.00 -23.25
N GLU A 378 28.45 -13.88 -24.19
CA GLU A 378 29.25 -15.08 -24.45
C GLU A 378 30.59 -14.60 -25.01
N GLU A 379 31.56 -14.29 -24.13
CA GLU A 379 33.00 -14.19 -24.46
C GLU A 379 33.84 -14.08 -23.18
#